data_AF-A0A969CKX4-F1
#
_entry.id   AF-A0A969CKX4-F1
#
_cell.length_a   1.000
_cell.length_b   1.000
_cell.length_c   1.000
_cell.angle_alpha   90.00
_cell.angle_beta   90.00
_cell.angle_gamma   90.00
#
_symmetry.space_group_name_H-M   'P 1'
#
loop_
_entity.id
_entity.type
_entity.pdbx_description
1 polymer ?
#
loop_
_entity_poly.entity_id
_entity_poly.type
_entity_poly.pdbx_seq_one_letter_code
_entity_poly.pdbx_strand_id
1 'polypeptide(L)'
;MNNRYSITHIWTSIAPFCSNLHPITAKMTDLDYKYALLYQRRLNLLQNQVTAESEKVTMALDLATHDDIHRFALFEVKFQELWCAVTNSLEELLKELRQKREAVDMDFKKQVEAVFLACRSHTGIPSIQEIEQRFCIEKSYAVVYEKYLNEIRAHLSKHLSSLDNGLERSLDNVKLQVAQILIDKGHLGKLTQAQGVEFIEAIATQIPNELIPGIPSQLKYGFQTLAKFQLSYRGFLQYRIRKYLDGLTPNEPATLKLSASSSAEQVLLNLKIAYAEAIGKCEKALKGLLCEPSQVIYAIVEEFLDCILRAKDVESEWRIFLQDVRGQIWQEFQDLGDGAKRPSQKEEHTQLQHEALKSVEQATAANQ
;
A
#
# COMPACT_ATOMS: atom_id res chain seq x y z
N MET A 1 50.13 -45.77 -105.96
CA MET A 1 50.49 -44.67 -105.05
C MET A 1 49.35 -43.66 -105.08
N ASN A 2 48.67 -43.25 -104.01
CA ASN A 2 48.66 -43.64 -102.60
C ASN A 2 47.33 -43.10 -101.98
N ASN A 3 46.72 -43.92 -101.10
CA ASN A 3 45.64 -43.74 -100.10
C ASN A 3 44.89 -42.39 -99.91
N ARG A 4 43.54 -42.40 -99.87
CA ARG A 4 42.59 -42.56 -98.70
C ARG A 4 42.64 -41.37 -97.72
N TYR A 5 41.54 -40.73 -97.26
CA TYR A 5 40.38 -41.28 -96.55
C TYR A 5 39.19 -40.27 -96.52
N SER A 6 38.00 -40.80 -96.82
CA SER A 6 36.70 -40.63 -96.15
C SER A 6 36.44 -39.36 -95.29
N ILE A 7 35.68 -38.41 -95.84
CA ILE A 7 34.93 -37.39 -95.06
C ILE A 7 33.40 -37.61 -95.21
N THR A 8 32.97 -38.41 -96.18
CA THR A 8 31.56 -38.64 -96.51
C THR A 8 30.82 -39.59 -95.58
N HIS A 9 31.52 -40.34 -94.71
CA HIS A 9 30.88 -41.30 -93.79
C HIS A 9 30.53 -40.74 -92.40
N ILE A 10 30.97 -39.52 -92.06
CA ILE A 10 30.66 -38.89 -90.77
C ILE A 10 29.34 -38.10 -90.84
N TRP A 11 29.00 -37.56 -92.01
CA TRP A 11 27.81 -36.73 -92.19
C TRP A 11 26.50 -37.52 -92.37
N THR A 12 26.57 -38.77 -92.82
CA THR A 12 25.39 -39.64 -92.99
C THR A 12 24.88 -40.29 -91.70
N SER A 13 25.67 -40.28 -90.61
CA SER A 13 25.22 -40.78 -89.30
C SER A 13 24.80 -39.70 -88.31
N ILE A 14 25.04 -38.41 -88.59
CA ILE A 14 24.71 -37.28 -87.67
C ILE A 14 23.42 -36.56 -88.08
N ALA A 15 23.05 -36.58 -89.37
CA ALA A 15 21.85 -35.92 -89.90
C ALA A 15 20.51 -36.34 -89.25
N PRO A 16 20.29 -37.63 -88.87
CA PRO A 16 19.06 -38.03 -88.16
C PRO A 16 19.06 -37.59 -86.69
N PHE A 17 20.23 -37.39 -86.10
CA PHE A 17 20.37 -36.99 -84.70
C PHE A 17 20.08 -35.49 -84.54
N CYS A 18 20.60 -34.64 -85.44
CA CYS A 18 20.33 -33.20 -85.44
C CYS A 18 18.87 -32.85 -85.79
N SER A 19 18.19 -33.64 -86.64
CA SER A 19 16.77 -33.45 -86.97
C SER A 19 15.82 -33.82 -85.83
N ASN A 20 16.23 -34.73 -84.94
CA ASN A 20 15.46 -35.12 -83.74
C ASN A 20 15.76 -34.26 -82.50
N LEU A 21 16.93 -33.62 -82.44
CA LEU A 21 17.32 -32.74 -81.32
C LEU A 21 16.62 -31.38 -81.34
N HIS A 22 16.33 -30.83 -82.53
CA HIS A 22 15.69 -29.53 -82.69
C HIS A 22 14.23 -29.47 -82.13
N PRO A 23 13.34 -30.45 -82.39
CA PRO A 23 12.00 -30.44 -81.81
C PRO A 23 11.98 -30.71 -80.30
N ILE A 24 12.99 -31.41 -79.75
CA ILE A 24 13.11 -31.68 -78.32
C ILE A 24 13.61 -30.43 -77.58
N THR A 25 14.61 -29.74 -78.12
CA THR A 25 15.11 -28.46 -77.56
C THR A 25 14.05 -27.37 -77.60
N ALA A 26 13.24 -27.29 -78.67
CA ALA A 26 12.11 -26.37 -78.75
C ALA A 26 10.98 -26.69 -77.75
N LYS A 27 10.73 -27.98 -77.46
CA LYS A 27 9.77 -28.39 -76.43
C LYS A 27 10.30 -28.14 -75.02
N MET A 28 11.59 -28.34 -74.77
CA MET A 28 12.24 -28.03 -73.49
C MET A 28 12.17 -26.52 -73.20
N THR A 29 12.48 -25.67 -74.18
CA THR A 29 12.39 -24.21 -73.99
C THR A 29 10.94 -23.72 -73.82
N ASP A 30 9.95 -24.33 -74.48
CA ASP A 30 8.52 -24.04 -74.23
C ASP A 30 8.07 -24.48 -72.83
N LEU A 31 8.56 -25.63 -72.35
CA LEU A 31 8.31 -26.10 -70.98
C LEU A 31 8.95 -25.20 -69.94
N ASP A 32 10.21 -24.81 -70.13
CA ASP A 32 10.93 -23.89 -69.24
C ASP A 32 10.26 -22.51 -69.21
N TYR A 33 9.80 -22.01 -70.35
CA TYR A 33 9.04 -20.77 -70.44
C TYR A 33 7.71 -20.85 -69.67
N LYS A 34 6.97 -21.95 -69.83
CA LYS A 34 5.71 -22.18 -69.10
C LYS A 34 5.95 -22.36 -67.59
N TYR A 35 7.02 -23.05 -67.21
CA TYR A 35 7.41 -23.21 -65.81
C TYR A 35 7.79 -21.87 -65.19
N ALA A 36 8.62 -21.06 -65.86
CA ALA A 36 8.99 -19.72 -65.42
C ALA A 36 7.76 -18.82 -65.27
N LEU A 37 6.81 -18.88 -66.21
CA LEU A 37 5.57 -18.10 -66.15
C LEU A 37 4.67 -18.53 -64.97
N LEU A 38 4.58 -19.84 -64.70
CA LEU A 38 3.82 -20.37 -63.56
C LEU A 38 4.46 -19.98 -62.21
N TYR A 39 5.78 -20.06 -62.10
CA TYR A 39 6.51 -19.61 -60.92
C TYR A 39 6.36 -18.11 -60.70
N GLN A 40 6.45 -17.30 -61.77
CA GLN A 40 6.24 -15.86 -61.67
C GLN A 40 4.81 -15.52 -61.26
N ARG A 41 3.79 -16.23 -61.77
CA ARG A 41 2.40 -16.07 -61.32
C ARG A 41 2.22 -16.45 -59.85
N ARG A 42 2.83 -17.55 -59.41
CA ARG A 42 2.75 -18.01 -58.02
C ARG A 42 3.47 -17.05 -57.06
N LEU A 43 4.65 -16.55 -57.45
CA LEU A 43 5.38 -15.51 -56.72
C LEU A 43 4.55 -14.23 -56.61
N ASN A 44 3.94 -13.77 -57.70
CA ASN A 44 3.07 -12.59 -57.66
C ASN A 44 1.85 -12.80 -56.76
N LEU A 45 1.23 -13.99 -56.77
CA LEU A 45 0.12 -14.31 -55.87
C LEU A 45 0.55 -14.32 -54.40
N LEU A 46 1.68 -14.95 -54.07
CA LEU A 46 2.26 -14.96 -52.73
C LEU A 46 2.62 -13.55 -52.27
N GLN A 47 3.25 -12.76 -53.14
CA GLN A 47 3.61 -11.38 -52.85
C GLN A 47 2.38 -10.54 -52.55
N ASN A 48 1.32 -10.66 -53.35
CA ASN A 48 0.06 -9.96 -53.11
C ASN A 48 -0.61 -10.40 -51.79
N GLN A 49 -0.54 -11.69 -51.44
CA GLN A 49 -1.07 -12.18 -50.16
C GLN A 49 -0.29 -11.65 -48.96
N VAL A 50 1.05 -11.64 -49.04
CA VAL A 50 1.92 -11.09 -47.99
C VAL A 50 1.68 -9.59 -47.83
N THR A 51 1.55 -8.84 -48.93
CA THR A 51 1.23 -7.41 -48.88
C THR A 51 -0.12 -7.16 -48.24
N ALA A 52 -1.16 -7.91 -48.61
CA ALA A 52 -2.50 -7.76 -48.03
C ALA A 52 -2.53 -8.08 -46.52
N GLU A 53 -1.83 -9.13 -46.07
CA GLU A 53 -1.71 -9.43 -44.64
C GLU A 53 -0.85 -8.40 -43.90
N SER A 54 0.22 -7.88 -44.52
CA SER A 54 1.02 -6.80 -43.92
C SER A 54 0.20 -5.52 -43.76
N GLU A 55 -0.63 -5.16 -44.74
CA GLU A 55 -1.52 -3.98 -44.65
C GLU A 55 -2.55 -4.13 -43.53
N LYS A 56 -3.13 -5.32 -43.35
CA LYS A 56 -4.03 -5.60 -42.23
C LYS A 56 -3.32 -5.48 -40.88
N VAL A 57 -2.09 -5.99 -40.78
CA VAL A 57 -1.28 -5.89 -39.56
C VAL A 57 -0.94 -4.42 -39.27
N THR A 58 -0.53 -3.65 -40.28
CA THR A 58 -0.27 -2.20 -40.13
C THR A 58 -1.52 -1.44 -39.70
N MET A 59 -2.68 -1.69 -40.33
CA MET A 59 -3.94 -1.07 -39.92
C MET A 59 -4.35 -1.43 -38.49
N ALA A 60 -4.16 -2.68 -38.08
CA ALA A 60 -4.44 -3.11 -36.71
C ALA A 60 -3.49 -2.46 -35.69
N LEU A 61 -2.21 -2.31 -36.03
CA LEU A 61 -1.22 -1.58 -35.22
C LEU A 61 -1.54 -0.08 -35.12
N ASP A 62 -1.92 0.55 -36.22
CA ASP A 62 -2.30 1.97 -36.24
C ASP A 62 -3.57 2.23 -35.40
N LEU A 63 -4.55 1.33 -35.45
CA LEU A 63 -5.75 1.40 -34.61
C LEU A 63 -5.43 1.17 -33.13
N ALA A 64 -4.57 0.20 -32.80
CA ALA A 64 -4.15 -0.06 -31.43
C ALA A 64 -3.37 1.12 -30.83
N THR A 65 -2.47 1.72 -31.61
CA THR A 65 -1.70 2.89 -31.17
C THR A 65 -2.57 4.13 -30.98
N HIS A 66 -3.59 4.34 -31.82
CA HIS A 66 -4.55 5.44 -31.62
C HIS A 66 -5.41 5.26 -30.36
N ASP A 67 -5.90 4.03 -30.10
CA ASP A 67 -6.65 3.70 -28.88
C ASP A 67 -5.79 3.92 -27.62
N ASP A 68 -4.53 3.49 -27.66
CA ASP A 68 -3.58 3.69 -26.57
C ASP A 68 -3.29 5.17 -26.28
N ILE A 69 -3.16 6.01 -27.32
CA ILE A 69 -2.97 7.47 -27.15
C ILE A 69 -4.20 8.11 -26.50
N HIS A 70 -5.41 7.75 -26.93
CA HIS A 70 -6.64 8.28 -26.34
C HIS A 70 -6.81 7.84 -24.87
N ARG A 71 -6.49 6.59 -24.56
CA ARG A 71 -6.52 6.04 -23.19
C ARG A 71 -5.50 6.74 -22.30
N PHE A 72 -4.30 6.98 -22.80
CA PHE A 72 -3.28 7.72 -22.06
C PHE A 72 -3.69 9.17 -21.81
N ALA A 73 -4.24 9.86 -22.82
CA ALA A 73 -4.73 11.22 -22.66
C ALA A 73 -5.88 11.31 -21.64
N LEU A 74 -6.83 10.36 -21.69
CA LEU A 74 -7.91 10.26 -20.70
C LEU A 74 -7.35 10.02 -19.29
N PHE A 75 -6.34 9.16 -19.17
CA PHE A 75 -5.70 8.87 -17.88
C PHE A 75 -5.08 10.14 -17.31
N GLU A 76 -4.31 10.90 -18.08
CA GLU A 76 -3.68 12.12 -17.59
C GLU A 76 -4.71 13.15 -17.13
N VAL A 77 -5.84 13.30 -17.85
CA VAL A 77 -6.94 14.18 -17.40
C VAL A 77 -7.50 13.71 -16.05
N LYS A 78 -7.85 12.42 -15.93
CA LYS A 78 -8.39 11.85 -14.69
C LYS A 78 -7.40 11.88 -13.53
N PHE A 79 -6.13 11.68 -13.83
CA PHE A 79 -5.04 11.79 -12.86
C PHE A 79 -4.94 13.21 -12.34
N GLN A 80 -4.93 14.24 -13.20
CA GLN A 80 -4.87 15.64 -12.75
C GLN A 80 -6.10 16.04 -11.91
N GLU A 81 -7.30 15.61 -12.33
CA GLU A 81 -8.53 15.83 -11.54
C GLU A 81 -8.42 15.24 -10.13
N LEU A 82 -8.02 13.96 -10.04
CA LEU A 82 -7.82 13.26 -8.78
C LEU A 82 -6.72 13.91 -7.94
N TRP A 83 -5.57 14.19 -8.54
CA TRP A 83 -4.41 14.78 -7.88
C TRP A 83 -4.75 16.12 -7.24
N CYS A 84 -5.39 17.03 -7.99
CA CYS A 84 -5.84 18.32 -7.46
C CYS A 84 -6.89 18.14 -6.36
N ALA A 85 -7.88 17.26 -6.53
CA ALA A 85 -8.94 17.06 -5.56
C ALA A 85 -8.42 16.49 -4.23
N VAL A 86 -7.58 15.46 -4.29
CA VAL A 86 -6.95 14.83 -3.11
C VAL A 86 -6.00 15.80 -2.42
N THR A 87 -5.11 16.45 -3.18
CA THR A 87 -4.14 17.41 -2.63
C THR A 87 -4.87 18.54 -1.89
N ASN A 88 -5.84 19.20 -2.53
CA ASN A 88 -6.58 20.29 -1.92
C ASN A 88 -7.33 19.85 -0.67
N SER A 89 -8.02 18.71 -0.72
CA SER A 89 -8.82 18.22 0.42
C SER A 89 -7.96 17.81 1.60
N LEU A 90 -6.81 17.18 1.37
CA LEU A 90 -5.87 16.80 2.42
C LEU A 90 -5.17 18.02 3.02
N GLU A 91 -4.77 19.00 2.21
CA GLU A 91 -4.18 20.25 2.70
C GLU A 91 -5.19 21.09 3.51
N GLU A 92 -6.47 21.10 3.12
CA GLU A 92 -7.55 21.69 3.91
C GLU A 92 -7.72 20.99 5.27
N LEU A 93 -7.76 19.65 5.28
CA LEU A 93 -7.80 18.88 6.53
C LEU A 93 -6.59 19.22 7.41
N LEU A 94 -5.38 19.24 6.85
CA LEU A 94 -4.16 19.57 7.60
C LEU A 94 -4.24 20.99 8.18
N LYS A 95 -4.77 21.96 7.42
CA LYS A 95 -4.98 23.34 7.89
C LYS A 95 -5.98 23.39 9.05
N GLU A 96 -7.06 22.61 9.01
CA GLU A 96 -7.99 22.51 10.13
C GLU A 96 -7.34 21.90 11.37
N LEU A 97 -6.60 20.80 11.20
CA LEU A 97 -5.86 20.17 12.30
C LEU A 97 -4.83 21.12 12.89
N ARG A 98 -4.16 21.93 12.05
CA ARG A 98 -3.23 22.96 12.50
C ARG A 98 -3.89 24.01 13.39
N GLN A 99 -5.11 24.43 13.06
CA GLN A 99 -5.87 25.39 13.88
C GLN A 99 -6.29 24.77 15.22
N LYS A 100 -6.61 23.47 15.22
CA LYS A 100 -7.01 22.72 16.42
C LYS A 100 -5.81 22.19 17.22
N ARG A 101 -4.58 22.39 16.74
CA ARG A 101 -3.35 21.80 17.31
C ARG A 101 -3.16 22.11 18.79
N GLU A 102 -3.42 23.35 19.20
CA GLU A 102 -3.30 23.77 20.61
C GLU A 102 -4.64 23.65 21.36
N ALA A 103 -5.70 23.19 20.69
CA ALA A 103 -7.01 23.02 21.30
C ALA A 103 -7.04 21.75 22.16
N VAL A 104 -7.88 21.78 23.20
CA VAL A 104 -8.14 20.62 24.05
C VAL A 104 -8.75 19.50 23.21
N ASP A 105 -8.13 18.33 23.28
CA ASP A 105 -8.69 17.10 22.75
C ASP A 105 -9.88 16.67 23.61
N MET A 106 -11.07 16.71 23.03
CA MET A 106 -12.32 16.47 23.75
C MET A 106 -12.55 15.00 24.07
N ASP A 107 -12.08 14.07 23.25
CA ASP A 107 -12.24 12.63 23.48
C ASP A 107 -11.29 12.15 24.58
N PHE A 108 -10.04 12.66 24.56
CA PHE A 108 -9.09 12.46 25.63
C PHE A 108 -9.56 13.11 26.93
N LYS A 109 -10.07 14.35 26.90
CA LYS A 109 -10.61 15.02 28.10
C LYS A 109 -11.74 14.21 28.74
N LYS A 110 -12.72 13.75 27.95
CA LYS A 110 -13.83 12.91 28.46
C LYS A 110 -13.29 11.62 29.10
N GLN A 111 -12.28 11.01 28.49
CA GLN A 111 -11.66 9.81 29.05
C GLN A 111 -10.92 10.09 30.36
N VAL A 112 -10.18 11.20 30.45
CA VAL A 112 -9.53 11.63 31.70
C VAL A 112 -10.57 11.81 32.83
N GLU A 113 -11.68 12.50 32.54
CA GLU A 113 -12.76 12.71 33.51
C GLU A 113 -13.38 11.38 33.96
N ALA A 114 -13.63 10.45 33.02
CA ALA A 114 -14.16 9.13 33.32
C ALA A 114 -13.20 8.29 34.19
N VAL A 115 -11.90 8.32 33.88
CA VAL A 115 -10.87 7.60 34.66
C VAL A 115 -10.81 8.11 36.10
N PHE A 116 -10.84 9.42 36.33
CA PHE A 116 -10.80 9.94 37.69
C PHE A 116 -12.09 9.71 38.48
N LEU A 117 -13.25 9.63 37.81
CA LEU A 117 -14.48 9.18 38.43
C LEU A 117 -14.41 7.69 38.85
N ALA A 118 -13.81 6.84 38.00
CA ALA A 118 -13.56 5.44 38.31
C ALA A 118 -12.58 5.27 39.49
N CYS A 119 -11.48 6.04 39.52
CA CYS A 119 -10.53 6.02 40.64
C CYS A 119 -11.16 6.42 41.97
N ARG A 120 -12.07 7.41 41.97
CA ARG A 120 -12.75 7.86 43.20
C ARG A 120 -13.76 6.84 43.73
N SER A 121 -14.40 6.08 42.84
CA SER A 121 -15.38 5.05 43.21
C SER A 121 -14.72 3.72 43.58
N HIS A 122 -13.64 3.36 42.88
CA HIS A 122 -12.90 2.12 43.07
C HIS A 122 -11.47 2.46 43.48
N THR A 123 -11.28 2.74 44.77
CA THR A 123 -9.99 3.21 45.28
C THR A 123 -8.96 2.09 45.40
N GLY A 124 -9.41 0.87 45.70
CA GLY A 124 -8.53 -0.25 46.07
C GLY A 124 -7.92 -0.10 47.47
N ILE A 125 -8.43 0.84 48.28
CA ILE A 125 -8.00 1.03 49.66
C ILE A 125 -8.70 -0.02 50.54
N PRO A 126 -7.96 -0.79 51.36
CA PRO A 126 -8.55 -1.81 52.22
C PRO A 126 -9.35 -1.21 53.37
N SER A 127 -10.26 -1.99 53.93
CA SER A 127 -10.93 -1.73 55.20
C SER A 127 -10.01 -2.00 56.40
N ILE A 128 -10.40 -1.50 57.58
CA ILE A 128 -9.66 -1.76 58.84
C ILE A 128 -9.56 -3.27 59.10
N GLN A 129 -10.64 -4.02 58.84
CA GLN A 129 -10.66 -5.47 59.04
C GLN A 129 -9.66 -6.19 58.13
N GLU A 130 -9.56 -5.80 56.85
CA GLU A 130 -8.58 -6.38 55.91
C GLU A 130 -7.14 -6.03 56.30
N ILE A 131 -6.92 -4.85 56.87
CA ILE A 131 -5.60 -4.46 57.40
C ILE A 131 -5.21 -5.34 58.60
N GLU A 132 -6.12 -5.53 59.56
CA GLU A 132 -5.92 -6.38 60.74
C GLU A 132 -5.69 -7.85 60.37
N GLN A 133 -6.49 -8.38 59.44
CA GLN A 133 -6.31 -9.73 58.92
C GLN A 133 -4.91 -9.92 58.30
N ARG A 134 -4.44 -8.93 57.54
CA ARG A 134 -3.11 -8.99 56.94
C ARG A 134 -2.01 -8.83 57.99
N PHE A 135 -2.23 -8.01 59.01
CA PHE A 135 -1.33 -7.92 60.15
C PHE A 135 -1.16 -9.26 60.88
N CYS A 136 -2.22 -10.06 61.00
CA CYS A 136 -2.11 -11.41 61.59
C CYS A 136 -1.09 -12.30 60.86
N ILE A 137 -0.86 -12.08 59.57
CA ILE A 137 0.09 -12.84 58.74
C ILE A 137 1.48 -12.20 58.82
N GLU A 138 1.58 -10.90 58.55
CA GLU A 138 2.85 -10.19 58.37
C GLU A 138 3.53 -9.78 59.69
N LYS A 139 2.75 -9.71 60.79
CA LYS A 139 3.19 -9.29 62.13
C LYS A 139 3.81 -7.90 62.24
N SER A 140 3.67 -7.05 61.21
CA SER A 140 4.19 -5.68 61.19
C SER A 140 3.31 -4.76 60.34
N TYR A 141 2.82 -3.67 60.95
CA TYR A 141 2.06 -2.66 60.23
C TYR A 141 2.87 -1.94 59.16
N ALA A 142 4.19 -1.83 59.33
CA ALA A 142 5.06 -1.27 58.30
C ALA A 142 5.04 -2.14 57.03
N VAL A 143 5.21 -3.45 57.18
CA VAL A 143 5.17 -4.39 56.05
C VAL A 143 3.79 -4.41 55.39
N VAL A 144 2.72 -4.41 56.19
CA VAL A 144 1.33 -4.35 55.68
C VAL A 144 1.10 -3.09 54.88
N TYR A 145 1.53 -1.93 55.40
CA TYR A 145 1.42 -0.64 54.73
C TYR A 145 2.17 -0.61 53.40
N GLU A 146 3.43 -1.07 53.37
CA GLU A 146 4.23 -1.13 52.15
C GLU A 146 3.60 -2.03 51.06
N LYS A 147 3.02 -3.17 51.46
CA LYS A 147 2.29 -4.06 50.54
C LYS A 147 1.06 -3.37 49.96
N TYR A 148 0.25 -2.71 50.79
CA TYR A 148 -0.93 -1.99 50.31
C TYR A 148 -0.58 -0.77 49.44
N LEU A 149 0.50 -0.05 49.72
CA LEU A 149 0.98 1.02 48.84
C LEU A 149 1.25 0.50 47.42
N ASN A 150 1.95 -0.64 47.32
CA ASN A 150 2.23 -1.28 46.03
C ASN A 150 0.96 -1.72 45.29
N GLU A 151 0.01 -2.33 46.00
CA GLU A 151 -1.26 -2.80 45.44
C GLU A 151 -2.14 -1.64 44.96
N ILE A 152 -2.28 -0.59 45.77
CA ILE A 152 -3.02 0.61 45.39
C ILE A 152 -2.36 1.31 44.19
N ARG A 153 -1.01 1.40 44.16
CA ARG A 153 -0.28 1.93 43.01
C ARG A 153 -0.51 1.12 41.74
N ALA A 154 -0.54 -0.21 41.84
CA ALA A 154 -0.85 -1.10 40.72
C ALA A 154 -2.30 -0.91 40.24
N HIS A 155 -3.25 -0.81 41.18
CA HIS A 155 -4.66 -0.55 40.89
C HIS A 155 -4.87 0.79 40.17
N LEU A 156 -4.25 1.87 40.68
CA LEU A 156 -4.30 3.18 40.05
C LEU A 156 -3.65 3.18 38.65
N SER A 157 -2.53 2.48 38.49
CA SER A 157 -1.87 2.33 37.19
C SER A 157 -2.78 1.64 36.17
N LYS A 158 -3.53 0.62 36.59
CA LYS A 158 -4.50 -0.08 35.74
C LYS A 158 -5.63 0.84 35.27
N HIS A 159 -6.17 1.68 36.16
CA HIS A 159 -7.18 2.68 35.77
C HIS A 159 -6.61 3.68 34.75
N LEU A 160 -5.38 4.18 34.99
CA LEU A 160 -4.71 5.11 34.08
C LEU A 160 -4.43 4.49 32.70
N SER A 161 -4.19 3.17 32.60
CA SER A 161 -4.05 2.50 31.30
C SER A 161 -5.31 2.64 30.43
N SER A 162 -6.51 2.77 31.01
CA SER A 162 -7.72 2.98 30.22
C SER A 162 -7.80 4.36 29.52
N LEU A 163 -6.83 5.24 29.75
CA LEU A 163 -6.64 6.45 28.94
C LEU A 163 -6.35 6.13 27.47
N ASP A 164 -5.83 4.93 27.17
CA ASP A 164 -5.63 4.42 25.81
C ASP A 164 -6.89 4.61 24.96
N ASN A 165 -8.07 4.28 25.49
CA ASN A 165 -9.35 4.40 24.78
C ASN A 165 -9.68 5.84 24.35
N GLY A 166 -9.20 6.84 25.10
CA GLY A 166 -9.39 8.25 24.74
C GLY A 166 -8.47 8.65 23.61
N LEU A 167 -7.19 8.29 23.74
CA LEU A 167 -6.14 8.56 22.75
C LEU A 167 -6.41 7.87 21.41
N GLU A 168 -6.85 6.61 21.44
CA GLU A 168 -7.19 5.82 20.26
C GLU A 168 -8.37 6.45 19.51
N ARG A 169 -9.47 6.78 20.20
CA ARG A 169 -10.62 7.47 19.58
C ARG A 169 -10.22 8.78 18.91
N SER A 170 -9.39 9.60 19.55
CA SER A 170 -8.91 10.86 18.97
C SER A 170 -8.15 10.64 17.66
N LEU A 171 -7.23 9.66 17.65
CA LEU A 171 -6.43 9.32 16.48
C LEU A 171 -7.30 8.72 15.36
N ASP A 172 -8.15 7.76 15.70
CA ASP A 172 -9.00 7.06 14.74
C ASP A 172 -9.98 8.01 14.07
N ASN A 173 -10.55 8.97 14.80
CA ASN A 173 -11.41 10.00 14.22
C ASN A 173 -10.71 10.79 13.08
N VAL A 174 -9.41 11.00 13.17
CA VAL A 174 -8.64 11.69 12.13
C VAL A 174 -8.23 10.73 11.01
N LYS A 175 -7.84 9.49 11.34
CA LYS A 175 -7.61 8.45 10.31
C LYS A 175 -8.86 8.21 9.46
N LEU A 176 -10.04 8.21 10.06
CA LEU A 176 -11.32 8.12 9.36
C LEU A 176 -11.53 9.27 8.38
N GLN A 177 -11.19 10.50 8.77
CA GLN A 177 -11.27 11.67 7.87
C GLN A 177 -10.32 11.53 6.68
N VAL A 178 -9.09 11.09 6.92
CA VAL A 178 -8.11 10.82 5.85
C VAL A 178 -8.62 9.72 4.91
N ALA A 179 -9.11 8.61 5.45
CA ALA A 179 -9.68 7.51 4.68
C ALA A 179 -10.86 7.98 3.83
N GLN A 180 -11.76 8.77 4.40
CA GLN A 180 -12.92 9.30 3.68
C GLN A 180 -12.51 10.21 2.51
N ILE A 181 -11.51 11.06 2.69
CA ILE A 181 -10.98 11.90 1.60
C ILE A 181 -10.41 11.02 0.48
N LEU A 182 -9.62 9.99 0.82
CA LEU A 182 -9.05 9.07 -0.17
C LEU A 182 -10.13 8.25 -0.91
N ILE A 183 -11.21 7.90 -0.24
CA ILE A 183 -12.35 7.19 -0.84
C ILE A 183 -13.12 8.13 -1.77
N ASP A 184 -13.53 9.30 -1.29
CA ASP A 184 -14.46 10.18 -2.00
C ASP A 184 -13.78 11.00 -3.10
N LYS A 185 -12.58 11.51 -2.81
CA LYS A 185 -11.81 12.38 -3.71
C LYS A 185 -10.76 11.61 -4.50
N GLY A 186 -10.20 10.56 -3.91
CA GLY A 186 -9.25 9.67 -4.56
C GLY A 186 -9.89 8.51 -5.32
N HIS A 187 -11.21 8.31 -5.19
CA HIS A 187 -11.94 7.18 -5.79
C HIS A 187 -11.38 5.79 -5.43
N LEU A 188 -10.60 5.69 -4.36
CA LEU A 188 -9.89 4.47 -3.97
C LEU A 188 -10.80 3.45 -3.26
N GLY A 189 -12.05 3.80 -2.97
CA GLY A 189 -12.99 2.96 -2.22
C GLY A 189 -13.31 1.61 -2.87
N LYS A 190 -13.16 1.49 -4.20
CA LYS A 190 -13.41 0.22 -4.92
C LYS A 190 -12.23 -0.77 -4.85
N LEU A 191 -11.05 -0.32 -4.41
CA LEU A 191 -9.86 -1.15 -4.35
C LEU A 191 -9.92 -2.19 -3.24
N THR A 192 -10.70 -1.94 -2.20
CA THR A 192 -10.81 -2.82 -1.03
C THR A 192 -12.22 -2.82 -0.47
N GLN A 193 -12.59 -3.90 0.21
CA GLN A 193 -13.83 -3.97 1.00
C GLN A 193 -13.63 -3.44 2.43
N ALA A 194 -12.39 -3.16 2.83
CA ALA A 194 -12.08 -2.57 4.12
C ALA A 194 -12.69 -1.17 4.20
N GLN A 195 -13.27 -0.85 5.35
CA GLN A 195 -13.86 0.46 5.65
C GLN A 195 -13.17 1.04 6.88
N GLY A 196 -13.42 2.32 7.15
CA GLY A 196 -12.95 2.94 8.38
C GLY A 196 -11.43 3.08 8.45
N VAL A 197 -10.85 2.80 9.62
CA VAL A 197 -9.41 2.98 9.88
C VAL A 197 -8.56 1.92 9.18
N GLU A 198 -9.13 0.72 8.98
CA GLU A 198 -8.50 -0.41 8.30
C GLU A 198 -8.32 -0.16 6.80
N PHE A 199 -9.07 0.79 6.22
CA PHE A 199 -8.94 1.19 4.83
C PHE A 199 -7.50 1.61 4.49
N ILE A 200 -6.87 2.41 5.35
CA ILE A 200 -5.52 2.94 5.12
C ILE A 200 -4.51 1.79 5.04
N GLU A 201 -4.60 0.82 5.95
CA GLU A 201 -3.74 -0.37 5.93
C GLU A 201 -3.99 -1.21 4.67
N ALA A 202 -5.26 -1.43 4.32
CA ALA A 202 -5.63 -2.20 3.15
C ALA A 202 -5.08 -1.58 1.85
N ILE A 203 -5.12 -0.26 1.69
CA ILE A 203 -4.48 0.41 0.55
C ILE A 203 -2.95 0.23 0.60
N ALA A 204 -2.33 0.38 1.78
CA ALA A 204 -0.89 0.18 1.94
C ALA A 204 -0.42 -1.22 1.50
N THR A 205 -1.26 -2.25 1.65
CA THR A 205 -0.95 -3.62 1.18
C THR A 205 -1.00 -3.77 -0.33
N GLN A 206 -1.77 -2.94 -1.03
CA GLN A 206 -1.88 -2.99 -2.50
C GLN A 206 -0.75 -2.25 -3.20
N ILE A 207 -0.10 -1.31 -2.52
CA ILE A 207 1.03 -0.57 -3.08
C ILE A 207 2.29 -1.45 -3.04
N PRO A 208 2.99 -1.65 -4.17
CA PRO A 208 4.28 -2.36 -4.21
C PRO A 208 5.37 -1.67 -3.37
N ASN A 209 6.38 -2.43 -2.93
CA ASN A 209 7.52 -1.83 -2.19
C ASN A 209 8.34 -0.86 -3.07
N GLU A 210 8.34 -1.09 -4.37
CA GLU A 210 9.00 -0.26 -5.38
C GLU A 210 8.00 -0.06 -6.52
N LEU A 211 7.54 1.17 -6.70
CA LEU A 211 6.76 1.58 -7.88
C LEU A 211 7.71 2.01 -9.01
N ILE A 212 8.82 2.65 -8.65
CA ILE A 212 9.91 2.99 -9.55
C ILE A 212 11.07 2.02 -9.26
N PRO A 213 11.62 1.31 -10.27
CA PRO A 213 12.65 0.30 -10.05
C PRO A 213 13.87 0.83 -9.28
N GLY A 214 14.22 0.18 -8.18
CA GLY A 214 15.35 0.56 -7.34
C GLY A 214 15.09 1.77 -6.43
N ILE A 215 13.86 2.28 -6.36
CA ILE A 215 13.46 3.37 -5.46
C ILE A 215 12.37 2.87 -4.51
N PRO A 216 12.60 2.90 -3.18
CA PRO A 216 11.58 2.54 -2.19
C PRO A 216 10.38 3.50 -2.26
N SER A 217 9.17 2.93 -2.31
CA SER A 217 7.93 3.71 -2.45
C SER A 217 7.64 4.59 -1.23
N GLN A 218 7.65 5.90 -1.44
CA GLN A 218 7.23 6.89 -0.45
C GLN A 218 5.73 6.81 -0.20
N LEU A 219 4.96 6.49 -1.25
CA LEU A 219 3.52 6.29 -1.15
C LEU A 219 3.19 5.15 -0.18
N LYS A 220 3.80 3.98 -0.38
CA LYS A 220 3.62 2.84 0.53
C LYS A 220 4.06 3.19 1.95
N TYR A 221 5.23 3.81 2.08
CA TYR A 221 5.76 4.20 3.39
C TYR A 221 4.78 5.09 4.15
N GLY A 222 4.27 6.16 3.52
CA GLY A 222 3.30 7.07 4.15
C GLY A 222 2.05 6.33 4.64
N PHE A 223 1.41 5.54 3.78
CA PHE A 223 0.23 4.75 4.15
C PHE A 223 0.51 3.78 5.31
N GLN A 224 1.64 3.07 5.28
CA GLN A 224 2.02 2.15 6.35
C GLN A 224 2.32 2.85 7.66
N THR A 225 2.99 3.99 7.62
CA THR A 225 3.33 4.80 8.79
C THR A 225 2.05 5.28 9.47
N LEU A 226 1.12 5.88 8.73
CA LEU A 226 -0.15 6.34 9.30
C LEU A 226 -1.00 5.16 9.82
N ALA A 227 -1.09 4.05 9.07
CA ALA A 227 -1.84 2.88 9.49
C ALA A 227 -1.34 2.32 10.84
N LYS A 228 -0.03 2.10 10.96
CA LYS A 228 0.60 1.49 12.14
C LYS A 228 0.76 2.43 13.32
N PHE A 229 0.68 3.74 13.10
CA PHE A 229 0.82 4.71 14.17
C PHE A 229 -0.28 4.50 15.23
N GLN A 230 0.15 4.43 16.49
CA GLN A 230 -0.73 4.23 17.64
C GLN A 230 -0.31 5.19 18.76
N LEU A 231 -1.30 5.80 19.40
CA LEU A 231 -1.13 6.61 20.59
C LEU A 231 -1.52 5.79 21.82
N SER A 232 -0.54 5.46 22.67
CA SER A 232 -0.79 4.75 23.93
C SER A 232 -0.32 5.56 25.13
N TYR A 233 -1.07 5.51 26.22
CA TYR A 233 -0.71 6.00 27.54
C TYR A 233 0.69 5.54 27.93
N ARG A 234 1.02 4.26 27.69
CA ARG A 234 2.33 3.70 28.03
C ARG A 234 3.48 4.39 27.30
N GLY A 235 3.37 4.57 25.98
CA GLY A 235 4.40 5.24 25.17
C GLY A 235 4.42 6.76 25.34
N PHE A 236 3.27 7.36 25.62
CA PHE A 236 3.10 8.81 25.50
C PHE A 236 3.08 9.55 26.84
N LEU A 237 2.45 9.00 27.88
CA LEU A 237 2.14 9.75 29.12
C LEU A 237 2.70 9.09 30.38
N GLN A 238 2.87 7.76 30.39
CA GLN A 238 3.18 7.02 31.60
C GLN A 238 4.43 7.53 32.30
N TYR A 239 5.50 7.83 31.57
CA TYR A 239 6.75 8.33 32.14
C TYR A 239 6.59 9.68 32.86
N ARG A 240 5.67 10.53 32.38
CA ARG A 240 5.37 11.84 32.98
C ARG A 240 4.48 11.71 34.20
N ILE A 241 3.56 10.75 34.15
CA ILE A 241 2.60 10.51 35.23
C ILE A 241 3.23 9.72 36.38
N ARG A 242 4.22 8.86 36.10
CA ARG A 242 4.80 7.92 37.06
C ARG A 242 5.29 8.60 38.34
N LYS A 243 6.00 9.71 38.23
CA LYS A 243 6.54 10.47 39.38
C LYS A 243 5.46 10.95 40.36
N TYR A 244 4.22 11.13 39.91
CA TYR A 244 3.12 11.53 40.79
C TYR A 244 2.59 10.37 41.65
N LEU A 245 3.06 9.15 41.38
CA LEU A 245 2.75 7.95 42.15
C LEU A 245 3.83 7.61 43.18
N ASP A 246 4.89 8.42 43.32
CA ASP A 246 6.03 8.10 44.19
C ASP A 246 5.64 8.04 45.67
N GLY A 247 4.63 8.81 46.10
CA GLY A 247 4.06 8.70 47.46
C GLY A 247 3.33 7.38 47.75
N LEU A 248 3.09 6.56 46.71
CA LEU A 248 2.59 5.19 46.78
C LEU A 248 3.69 4.15 46.57
N THR A 249 4.96 4.55 46.59
CA THR A 249 6.11 3.66 46.48
C THR A 249 6.78 3.54 47.85
N PRO A 250 6.91 2.33 48.42
CA PRO A 250 7.61 2.13 49.68
C PRO A 250 9.00 2.76 49.68
N ASN A 251 9.41 3.32 50.82
CA ASN A 251 10.74 3.88 51.06
C ASN A 251 11.14 5.12 50.22
N GLU A 252 10.22 5.68 49.42
CA GLU A 252 10.46 6.95 48.75
C GLU A 252 10.35 8.15 49.72
N PRO A 253 11.07 9.26 49.49
CA PRO A 253 10.97 10.47 50.31
C PRO A 253 9.57 11.06 50.37
N ALA A 254 8.77 10.86 49.31
CA ALA A 254 7.40 11.33 49.21
C ALA A 254 6.39 10.49 50.00
N THR A 255 6.79 9.32 50.51
CA THR A 255 5.90 8.36 51.16
C THR A 255 5.74 8.69 52.64
N LEU A 256 4.48 8.81 53.08
CA LEU A 256 4.14 9.09 54.47
C LEU A 256 4.65 7.96 55.38
N LYS A 257 5.38 8.34 56.42
CA LYS A 257 5.91 7.40 57.42
C LYS A 257 4.86 7.09 58.47
N LEU A 258 4.83 5.84 58.93
CA LEU A 258 4.07 5.46 60.12
C LEU A 258 4.76 6.00 61.38
N SER A 259 3.98 6.27 62.43
CA SER A 259 4.56 6.59 63.75
C SER A 259 5.00 5.31 64.46
N ALA A 260 5.79 5.48 65.52
CA ALA A 260 6.30 4.37 66.35
C ALA A 260 5.19 3.51 66.98
N SER A 261 4.00 4.07 67.19
CA SER A 261 2.81 3.37 67.70
C SER A 261 1.80 3.13 66.57
N SER A 262 2.19 2.29 65.61
CA SER A 262 1.39 2.04 64.40
C SER A 262 0.13 1.22 64.71
N SER A 263 -1.01 1.64 64.16
CA SER A 263 -2.29 0.92 64.23
C SER A 263 -2.93 0.75 62.85
N ALA A 264 -3.93 -0.12 62.73
CA ALA A 264 -4.68 -0.29 61.49
C ALA A 264 -5.37 1.01 61.04
N GLU A 265 -5.85 1.84 61.97
CA GLU A 265 -6.42 3.15 61.67
C GLU A 265 -5.39 4.10 61.07
N GLN A 266 -4.16 4.10 61.59
CA GLN A 266 -3.09 4.92 61.06
C GLN A 266 -2.68 4.47 59.66
N VAL A 267 -2.57 3.16 59.44
CA VAL A 267 -2.31 2.59 58.11
C VAL A 267 -3.39 3.04 57.14
N LEU A 268 -4.67 2.88 57.49
CA LEU A 268 -5.78 3.30 56.66
C LEU A 268 -5.76 4.80 56.34
N LEU A 269 -5.51 5.64 57.35
CA LEU A 269 -5.45 7.08 57.19
C LEU A 269 -4.32 7.48 56.22
N ASN A 270 -3.12 6.94 56.42
CA ASN A 270 -1.98 7.23 55.56
C ASN A 270 -2.21 6.76 54.12
N LEU A 271 -2.80 5.57 53.92
CA LEU A 271 -3.17 5.07 52.59
C LEU A 271 -4.18 6.02 51.90
N LYS A 272 -5.18 6.52 52.62
CA LYS A 272 -6.16 7.48 52.09
C LYS A 272 -5.52 8.80 51.68
N ILE A 273 -4.63 9.34 52.51
CA ILE A 273 -3.93 10.59 52.20
C ILE A 273 -3.03 10.41 50.97
N ALA A 274 -2.19 9.37 50.96
CA ALA A 274 -1.29 9.09 49.85
C ALA A 274 -2.05 8.88 48.53
N TYR A 275 -3.19 8.19 48.58
CA TYR A 275 -4.05 7.98 47.41
C TYR A 275 -4.67 9.28 46.90
N ALA A 276 -5.25 10.10 47.79
CA ALA A 276 -5.87 11.37 47.41
C ALA A 276 -4.84 12.34 46.81
N GLU A 277 -3.63 12.39 47.38
CA GLU A 277 -2.55 13.18 46.81
C GLU A 277 -2.11 12.69 45.44
N ALA A 278 -1.91 11.37 45.28
CA ALA A 278 -1.52 10.79 44.01
C ALA A 278 -2.55 11.10 42.91
N ILE A 279 -3.85 10.90 43.20
CA ILE A 279 -4.93 11.27 42.28
C ILE A 279 -4.88 12.76 41.92
N GLY A 280 -4.83 13.65 42.92
CA GLY A 280 -4.87 15.09 42.68
C GLY A 280 -3.69 15.56 41.82
N LYS A 281 -2.49 15.01 42.07
CA LYS A 281 -1.29 15.29 41.29
C LYS A 281 -1.40 14.75 39.86
N CYS A 282 -1.87 13.50 39.68
CA CYS A 282 -2.09 12.91 38.36
C CYS A 282 -3.15 13.68 37.56
N GLU A 283 -4.26 14.06 38.18
CA GLU A 283 -5.36 14.79 37.54
C GLU A 283 -4.92 16.17 37.08
N LYS A 284 -4.22 16.91 37.95
CA LYS A 284 -3.65 18.21 37.60
C LYS A 284 -2.65 18.10 36.45
N ALA A 285 -1.79 17.07 36.48
CA ALA A 285 -0.83 16.83 35.42
C ALA A 285 -1.54 16.55 34.09
N LEU A 286 -2.45 15.57 34.04
CA LEU A 286 -3.18 15.20 32.82
C LEU A 286 -4.02 16.35 32.25
N LYS A 287 -4.63 17.18 33.11
CA LYS A 287 -5.33 18.40 32.68
C LYS A 287 -4.42 19.39 31.94
N GLY A 288 -3.14 19.43 32.28
CA GLY A 288 -2.13 20.23 31.57
C GLY A 288 -1.69 19.63 30.23
N LEU A 289 -2.05 18.37 29.93
CA LEU A 289 -1.62 17.65 28.72
C LEU A 289 -2.77 17.47 27.71
N LEU A 290 -3.91 18.11 27.94
CA LEU A 290 -5.12 17.84 27.15
C LEU A 290 -5.03 18.25 25.68
N CYS A 291 -4.10 19.13 25.29
CA CYS A 291 -3.88 19.48 23.89
C CYS A 291 -2.83 18.61 23.19
N GLU A 292 -2.00 17.88 23.93
CA GLU A 292 -0.88 17.14 23.32
C GLU A 292 -1.31 16.01 22.37
N PRO A 293 -2.44 15.29 22.58
CA PRO A 293 -2.96 14.37 21.57
C PRO A 293 -3.21 15.08 20.23
N SER A 294 -3.82 16.27 20.24
CA SER A 294 -4.05 17.08 19.03
C SER A 294 -2.73 17.45 18.34
N GLN A 295 -1.69 17.77 19.10
CA GLN A 295 -0.36 18.09 18.56
C GLN A 295 0.27 16.88 17.86
N VAL A 296 0.21 15.71 18.48
CA VAL A 296 0.77 14.47 17.91
C VAL A 296 -0.02 14.04 16.67
N ILE A 297 -1.35 14.10 16.73
CA ILE A 297 -2.22 13.76 15.60
C ILE A 297 -1.97 14.69 14.41
N TYR A 298 -1.81 16.00 14.65
CA TYR A 298 -1.39 16.93 13.61
C TYR A 298 -0.05 16.52 12.98
N ALA A 299 0.96 16.23 13.80
CA ALA A 299 2.30 15.90 13.31
C ALA A 299 2.32 14.61 12.47
N ILE A 300 1.61 13.55 12.89
CA ILE A 300 1.59 12.30 12.11
C ILE A 300 0.83 12.45 10.79
N VAL A 301 -0.22 13.28 10.74
CA VAL A 301 -0.92 13.58 9.49
C VAL A 301 -0.06 14.46 8.58
N GLU A 302 0.69 15.42 9.15
CA GLU A 302 1.65 16.23 8.39
C GLU A 302 2.73 15.34 7.75
N GLU A 303 3.33 14.42 8.51
CA GLU A 303 4.31 13.46 8.00
C GLU A 303 3.72 12.55 6.92
N PHE A 304 2.47 12.10 7.10
CA PHE A 304 1.76 11.33 6.07
C PHE A 304 1.65 12.12 4.77
N LEU A 305 1.19 13.38 4.82
CA LEU A 305 1.06 14.25 3.65
C LEU A 305 2.43 14.58 3.03
N ASP A 306 3.46 14.77 3.85
CA ASP A 306 4.84 14.94 3.36
C ASP A 306 5.25 13.74 2.50
N CYS A 307 4.92 12.52 2.95
CA CYS A 307 5.25 11.31 2.20
C CYS A 307 4.42 11.14 0.93
N ILE A 308 3.12 11.42 0.97
CA ILE A 308 2.20 11.08 -0.13
C ILE A 308 1.95 12.21 -1.13
N LEU A 309 2.28 13.47 -0.79
CA LEU A 309 2.06 14.63 -1.67
C LEU A 309 3.35 15.41 -2.00
N ARG A 310 4.31 15.47 -1.07
CA ARG A 310 5.44 16.41 -1.14
C ARG A 310 6.80 15.72 -1.34
N ALA A 311 6.88 14.42 -1.09
CA ALA A 311 8.10 13.66 -1.26
C ALA A 311 8.54 13.65 -2.73
N LYS A 312 9.86 13.56 -2.94
CA LYS A 312 10.42 13.51 -4.28
C LYS A 312 9.84 12.30 -5.03
N ASP A 313 9.48 12.51 -6.30
CA ASP A 313 8.98 11.48 -7.22
C ASP A 313 7.60 10.89 -6.84
N VAL A 314 6.94 11.37 -5.78
CA VAL A 314 5.67 10.80 -5.30
C VAL A 314 4.51 10.98 -6.29
N GLU A 315 4.49 12.08 -7.05
CA GLU A 315 3.49 12.29 -8.09
C GLU A 315 3.63 11.23 -9.20
N SER A 316 4.86 10.82 -9.52
CA SER A 316 5.13 9.71 -10.44
C SER A 316 4.72 8.37 -9.85
N GLU A 317 4.96 8.14 -8.55
CA GLU A 317 4.47 6.95 -7.85
C GLU A 317 2.94 6.83 -7.92
N TRP A 318 2.23 7.93 -7.66
CA TRP A 318 0.78 7.97 -7.81
C TRP A 318 0.34 7.67 -9.24
N ARG A 319 1.00 8.23 -10.26
CA ARG A 319 0.68 7.91 -11.66
C ARG A 319 0.83 6.41 -11.92
N ILE A 320 1.95 5.81 -11.54
CA ILE A 320 2.22 4.38 -11.77
C ILE A 320 1.16 3.52 -11.05
N PHE A 321 0.91 3.80 -9.77
CA PHE A 321 -0.07 3.06 -8.99
C PHE A 321 -1.48 3.17 -9.57
N LEU A 322 -1.93 4.39 -9.89
CA LEU A 322 -3.26 4.63 -10.43
C LEU A 322 -3.42 4.08 -11.85
N GLN A 323 -2.37 4.07 -12.65
CA GLN A 323 -2.37 3.46 -13.97
C GLN A 323 -2.68 1.96 -13.88
N ASP A 324 -2.09 1.26 -12.90
CA ASP A 324 -2.32 -0.18 -12.67
C ASP A 324 -3.74 -0.49 -12.20
N VAL A 325 -4.36 0.43 -11.46
CA VAL A 325 -5.70 0.22 -10.88
C VAL A 325 -6.81 1.03 -11.55
N ARG A 326 -6.54 1.73 -12.66
CA ARG A 326 -7.46 2.66 -13.34
C ARG A 326 -8.82 2.05 -13.66
N GLY A 327 -8.83 0.79 -14.10
CA GLY A 327 -10.05 0.03 -14.40
C GLY A 327 -10.89 -0.32 -13.17
N GLN A 328 -10.36 -0.17 -11.95
CA GLN A 328 -11.14 -0.39 -10.72
C GLN A 328 -11.74 0.92 -10.20
N ILE A 329 -11.03 2.04 -10.38
CA ILE A 329 -11.38 3.34 -9.78
C ILE A 329 -12.21 4.22 -10.71
N TRP A 330 -12.06 4.10 -12.03
CA TRP A 330 -12.79 4.90 -13.03
C TRP A 330 -13.63 4.03 -13.95
N GLN A 331 -14.91 4.40 -14.15
CA GLN A 331 -15.85 3.63 -14.98
C GLN A 331 -15.48 3.70 -16.46
N GLU A 332 -14.96 4.84 -16.90
CA GLU A 332 -14.57 5.06 -18.29
C GLU A 332 -13.53 4.04 -18.75
N PHE A 333 -12.63 3.59 -17.86
CA PHE A 333 -11.67 2.54 -18.15
C PHE A 333 -12.28 1.13 -18.08
N GLN A 334 -13.34 0.92 -17.30
CA GLN A 334 -14.09 -0.36 -17.29
C GLN A 334 -14.78 -0.59 -18.62
N ASP A 335 -15.42 0.46 -19.15
CA ASP A 335 -16.13 0.43 -20.43
C ASP A 335 -15.17 0.17 -21.60
N LEU A 336 -13.90 0.58 -21.46
CA LEU A 336 -12.82 0.31 -22.40
C LEU A 336 -12.16 -1.08 -22.20
N GLY A 337 -12.65 -1.90 -21.27
CA GLY A 337 -12.20 -3.27 -21.05
C GLY A 337 -11.08 -3.46 -20.03
N ASP A 338 -10.69 -2.42 -19.27
CA ASP A 338 -9.67 -2.53 -18.20
C ASP A 338 -10.21 -3.10 -16.88
N GLY A 339 -11.50 -3.46 -16.81
CA GLY A 339 -12.18 -3.89 -15.58
C GLY A 339 -11.86 -5.33 -15.11
N ALA A 340 -11.22 -6.16 -15.93
CA ALA A 340 -10.87 -7.54 -15.57
C ALA A 340 -9.43 -7.60 -15.06
N LYS A 341 -9.22 -8.18 -13.87
CA LYS A 341 -7.89 -8.52 -13.32
C LYS A 341 -7.09 -9.34 -14.35
N ARG A 342 -6.29 -8.69 -15.19
CA ARG A 342 -5.27 -9.38 -15.98
C ARG A 342 -4.09 -9.68 -15.06
N PRO A 343 -3.61 -10.93 -14.98
CA PRO A 343 -2.27 -11.19 -14.49
C PRO A 343 -1.32 -10.33 -15.32
N SER A 344 -0.44 -9.59 -14.65
CA SER A 344 0.70 -8.84 -15.21
C SER A 344 0.85 -8.92 -16.73
N GLN A 345 0.53 -7.85 -17.45
CA GLN A 345 0.65 -7.71 -18.92
C GLN A 345 2.02 -8.15 -19.49
N LYS A 346 3.07 -8.28 -18.66
CA LYS A 346 4.35 -8.89 -19.02
C LYS A 346 4.26 -10.36 -19.45
N GLU A 347 3.35 -11.17 -18.89
CA GLU A 347 3.25 -12.60 -19.21
C GLU A 347 2.49 -12.83 -20.52
N GLU A 348 1.39 -12.11 -20.77
CA GLU A 348 0.64 -12.17 -22.04
C GLU A 348 1.49 -11.71 -23.23
N HIS A 349 2.27 -10.63 -23.07
CA HIS A 349 3.10 -10.10 -24.16
C HIS A 349 4.24 -11.07 -24.53
N THR A 350 4.80 -11.76 -23.54
CA THR A 350 5.84 -12.77 -23.76
C THR A 350 5.28 -14.03 -24.42
N GLN A 351 4.05 -14.44 -24.04
CA GLN A 351 3.39 -15.62 -24.59
C GLN A 351 2.90 -15.40 -26.02
N LEU A 352 2.32 -14.24 -26.32
CA LEU A 352 1.89 -13.86 -27.68
C LEU A 352 3.10 -13.67 -28.62
N GLN A 353 4.22 -13.12 -28.13
CA GLN A 353 5.46 -13.07 -28.90
C GLN A 353 6.03 -14.46 -29.18
N HIS A 354 5.95 -15.38 -28.22
CA HIS A 354 6.39 -16.76 -28.41
C HIS A 354 5.50 -17.52 -29.40
N GLU A 355 4.18 -17.32 -29.36
CA GLU A 355 3.24 -17.93 -30.31
C GLU A 355 3.39 -17.37 -31.72
N ALA A 356 3.61 -16.06 -31.87
CA ALA A 356 3.90 -15.43 -33.15
C ALA A 356 5.21 -15.93 -33.77
N LEU A 357 6.28 -16.05 -32.98
CA LEU A 357 7.55 -16.63 -33.42
C LEU A 357 7.39 -18.09 -33.87
N LYS A 358 6.64 -18.89 -33.12
CA LYS A 358 6.35 -20.30 -33.47
C LYS A 358 5.54 -20.43 -34.76
N SER A 359 4.58 -19.53 -34.98
CA SER A 359 3.76 -19.54 -36.18
C SER A 359 4.55 -19.10 -37.42
N VAL A 360 5.50 -18.17 -37.26
CA VAL A 360 6.44 -17.78 -38.33
C VAL A 360 7.43 -18.91 -38.63
N GLU A 361 7.96 -19.60 -37.62
CA GLU A 361 8.83 -20.77 -37.79
C GLU A 361 8.12 -21.95 -38.49
N GLN A 362 6.83 -22.17 -38.20
CA GLN A 362 6.04 -23.20 -38.89
C GLN A 362 5.75 -22.83 -40.35
N ALA A 363 5.50 -21.55 -40.64
CA ALA A 363 5.27 -21.06 -42.00
C ALA A 363 6.56 -21.09 -42.86
N THR A 364 7.74 -20.88 -42.26
CA THR A 364 9.02 -21.03 -42.96
C THR A 364 9.41 -22.48 -43.18
N ALA A 365 9.09 -23.38 -42.24
CA ALA A 365 9.31 -24.83 -42.40
C ALA A 365 8.40 -25.48 -43.45
N ALA A 366 7.18 -24.98 -43.65
CA ALA A 366 6.26 -25.49 -44.68
C ALA A 366 6.59 -25.06 -46.12
N ASN A 367 7.52 -24.10 -46.29
CA ASN A 367 7.95 -23.57 -47.58
C ASN A 367 9.37 -24.04 -48.01
N GLN A 368 10.00 -24.92 -47.21
CA GLN A 368 11.16 -25.73 -47.62
C GLN A 368 10.68 -27.08 -48.13
#